data_AF-A0A7R9DC89-F1
#
_entry.id   AF-A0A7R9DC89-F1
#
_cell.length_a   1.000
_cell.length_b   1.000
_cell.length_c   1.000
_cell.angle_alpha   90.00
_cell.angle_beta   90.00
_cell.angle_gamma   90.00
#
_symmetry.space_group_name_H-M   'P 1'
#
loop_
_entity.id
_entity.type
_entity.pdbx_description
1 polymer ?
#
loop_
_entity_poly.entity_id
_entity_poly.type
_entity_poly.pdbx_seq_one_letter_code
_entity_poly.pdbx_strand_id
1 'polypeptide(L)'
;ALLNSVSANGYQIVVGTNQPTARTDVNVVTLQGKLPGYGVEEKLPTIALVAHYDSFGVAPELAMGADSNGSGVAMLMELARLFSQLYSSSKTHARHNIVFVLSAMGKLNYLGSKKWLEDQLDGGDGGLIQDASFVLCLDTLASSDGLYLHVSKPPKEGSPGAHFLKELKSVSETMAPSVAVEGVHKKINLAEEVLAWEHERYSIRRLPAFTLSSLKTHRDMKRATIQDLVETDVEKDSLQSWVELLSSQPRSAQLLVDKHNYLLNTLKTGMNRYLKEVKASYLTPDKRDPEFVFYDVTKALVNVYR
;
A
#
# COMPACT_ATOMS: atom_id res chain seq x y z
N ALA A 1 -17.88 -12.24 29.89
CA ALA A 1 -17.82 -12.43 31.37
C ALA A 1 -17.87 -11.10 32.12
N LEU A 2 -16.95 -10.15 31.86
CA LEU A 2 -16.91 -8.83 32.52
C LEU A 2 -18.17 -7.97 32.37
N LEU A 3 -18.78 -7.90 31.17
CA LEU A 3 -19.99 -7.09 30.95
C LEU A 3 -21.23 -7.64 31.69
N ASN A 4 -21.31 -8.96 31.89
CA ASN A 4 -22.43 -9.58 32.60
C ASN A 4 -22.30 -9.50 34.14
N SER A 5 -21.10 -9.20 34.67
CA SER A 5 -20.93 -8.94 36.11
C SER A 5 -21.11 -7.48 36.49
N VAL A 6 -20.96 -6.55 35.53
CA VAL A 6 -21.18 -5.10 35.74
C VAL A 6 -22.66 -4.74 35.72
N SER A 7 -23.49 -5.47 34.96
CA SER A 7 -24.94 -5.23 34.90
C SER A 7 -25.70 -5.69 36.15
N ALA A 8 -25.04 -6.40 37.09
CA ALA A 8 -25.61 -6.88 38.33
C ALA A 8 -25.10 -6.05 39.53
N ASN A 9 -25.91 -5.08 39.95
CA ASN A 9 -25.90 -4.35 41.22
C ASN A 9 -24.73 -3.38 41.50
N GLY A 10 -25.01 -2.08 41.38
CA GLY A 10 -24.34 -1.00 42.11
C GLY A 10 -23.06 -0.40 41.51
N TYR A 11 -22.46 -1.04 40.49
CA TYR A 11 -21.23 -0.53 39.91
C TYR A 11 -21.45 0.74 39.07
N GLN A 12 -20.64 1.78 39.32
CA GLN A 12 -20.59 2.98 38.51
C GLN A 12 -19.33 2.96 37.63
N ILE A 13 -19.51 3.00 36.31
CA ILE A 13 -18.42 3.19 35.35
C ILE A 13 -18.26 4.69 35.11
N VAL A 14 -17.09 5.22 35.42
CA VAL A 14 -16.69 6.60 35.08
C VAL A 14 -15.55 6.53 34.09
N VAL A 15 -15.77 7.08 32.90
CA VAL A 15 -14.77 7.18 31.85
C VAL A 15 -14.27 8.62 31.79
N GLY A 16 -13.05 8.83 32.27
CA GLY A 16 -12.36 10.12 32.12
C GLY A 16 -11.60 10.15 30.80
N THR A 17 -11.85 11.17 29.97
CA THR A 17 -11.09 11.41 28.73
C THR A 17 -10.57 12.85 28.72
N ASN A 18 -9.35 13.03 28.23
CA ASN A 18 -8.82 14.36 27.95
C ASN A 18 -9.35 14.85 26.60
N GLN A 19 -9.43 16.17 26.40
CA GLN A 19 -9.78 16.74 25.10
C GLN A 19 -8.69 16.38 24.07
N PRO A 20 -9.07 15.88 22.88
CA PRO A 20 -8.11 15.52 21.85
C PRO A 20 -7.43 16.78 21.30
N THR A 21 -6.10 16.74 21.20
CA THR A 21 -5.29 17.82 20.63
C THR A 21 -4.85 17.47 19.21
N ALA A 22 -4.98 18.44 18.29
CA ALA A 22 -4.55 18.25 16.91
C ALA A 22 -3.02 18.18 16.82
N ARG A 23 -2.50 17.14 16.18
CA ARG A 23 -1.07 16.98 15.91
C ARG A 23 -0.65 17.92 14.78
N THR A 24 0.39 18.70 15.05
CA THR A 24 0.96 19.65 14.08
C THR A 24 2.24 19.14 13.42
N ASP A 25 2.83 18.08 13.97
CA ASP A 25 4.11 17.49 13.59
C ASP A 25 3.97 16.28 12.64
N VAL A 26 2.99 16.34 11.74
CA VAL A 26 2.68 15.22 10.85
C VAL A 26 3.60 15.20 9.63
N ASN A 27 4.41 14.13 9.50
CA ASN A 27 5.24 13.89 8.33
C ASN A 27 4.93 12.52 7.74
N VAL A 28 4.23 12.53 6.62
CA VAL A 28 3.85 11.32 5.92
C VAL A 28 4.93 11.01 4.88
N VAL A 29 5.47 9.79 4.87
CA VAL A 29 6.66 9.45 4.07
C VAL A 29 6.31 8.47 2.95
N THR A 30 6.46 8.88 1.70
CA THR A 30 6.43 7.95 0.57
C THR A 30 7.87 7.56 0.22
N LEU A 31 8.17 6.26 0.18
CA LEU A 31 9.49 5.77 -0.24
C LEU A 31 9.44 5.38 -1.71
N GLN A 32 10.45 5.77 -2.48
CA GLN A 32 10.63 5.33 -3.86
C GLN A 32 12.03 4.77 -4.05
N GLY A 33 12.19 3.78 -4.93
CA GLY A 33 13.48 3.29 -5.41
C GLY A 33 13.36 2.83 -6.85
N LYS A 34 14.49 2.79 -7.58
CA LYS A 34 14.48 2.43 -9.01
C LYS A 34 15.51 1.36 -9.36
N LEU A 35 15.20 0.60 -10.41
CA LEU A 35 16.11 -0.27 -11.13
C LEU A 35 16.18 0.23 -12.58
N PRO A 36 17.31 0.84 -13.00
CA PRO A 36 17.45 1.33 -14.37
C PRO A 36 17.58 0.16 -15.34
N GLY A 37 16.91 0.26 -16.47
CA GLY A 37 16.98 -0.71 -17.55
C GLY A 37 18.30 -0.67 -18.31
N TYR A 38 18.52 -1.67 -19.17
CA TYR A 38 19.68 -1.72 -20.05
C TYR A 38 19.54 -0.70 -21.20
N GLY A 39 20.31 0.39 -21.15
CA GLY A 39 20.33 1.42 -22.19
C GLY A 39 20.41 2.83 -21.62
N VAL A 40 19.92 3.80 -22.38
CA VAL A 40 19.80 5.20 -21.93
C VAL A 40 18.50 5.33 -21.13
N GLU A 41 18.61 5.50 -19.81
CA GLU A 41 17.50 5.47 -18.85
C GLU A 41 16.30 6.34 -19.30
N GLU A 42 16.56 7.58 -19.72
CA GLU A 42 15.53 8.56 -20.12
C GLU A 42 14.71 8.16 -21.36
N LYS A 43 15.22 7.21 -22.17
CA LYS A 43 14.54 6.75 -23.39
C LYS A 43 13.81 5.43 -23.19
N LEU A 44 13.98 4.79 -22.02
CA LEU A 44 13.37 3.51 -21.74
C LEU A 44 12.01 3.71 -21.05
N PRO A 45 10.99 2.91 -21.43
CA PRO A 45 9.71 2.95 -20.75
C PRO A 45 9.84 2.50 -19.29
N THR A 46 9.04 3.11 -18.42
CA THR A 46 9.03 2.81 -16.99
C THR A 46 7.83 1.93 -16.59
N ILE A 47 8.05 0.96 -15.71
CA ILE A 47 6.99 0.22 -15.03
C ILE A 47 7.05 0.60 -13.55
N ALA A 48 5.92 0.99 -12.96
CA ALA A 48 5.86 1.25 -11.53
C ALA A 48 5.10 0.14 -10.79
N LEU A 49 5.72 -0.33 -9.72
CA LEU A 49 5.12 -1.23 -8.74
C LEU A 49 4.86 -0.43 -7.47
N VAL A 50 3.60 -0.38 -7.05
CA VAL A 50 3.16 0.46 -5.94
C VAL A 50 2.47 -0.42 -4.91
N ALA A 51 2.76 -0.21 -3.64
CA ALA A 51 1.98 -0.77 -2.53
C ALA A 51 1.88 0.28 -1.42
N HIS A 52 0.74 0.35 -0.75
CA HIS A 52 0.61 1.21 0.42
C HIS A 52 0.87 0.44 1.70
N TYR A 53 1.66 1.02 2.60
CA TYR A 53 2.11 0.31 3.81
C TYR A 53 1.27 0.59 5.05
N ASP A 54 0.26 1.46 4.96
CA ASP A 54 -0.67 1.74 6.05
C ASP A 54 -1.86 0.79 6.06
N SER A 55 -2.38 0.57 7.27
CA SER A 55 -3.58 -0.20 7.55
C SER A 55 -4.65 0.69 8.16
N PHE A 56 -5.87 0.17 8.26
CA PHE A 56 -6.97 0.85 8.94
C PHE A 56 -7.74 -0.14 9.80
N GLY A 57 -8.14 0.33 10.97
CA GLY A 57 -8.99 -0.41 11.90
C GLY A 57 -9.70 0.56 12.83
N VAL A 58 -10.81 0.11 13.41
CA VAL A 58 -11.62 0.89 14.35
C VAL A 58 -10.79 1.36 15.55
N ALA A 59 -9.82 0.54 15.97
CA ALA A 59 -8.80 0.89 16.95
C ALA A 59 -7.45 1.02 16.24
N PRO A 60 -6.90 2.24 16.06
CA PRO A 60 -5.64 2.45 15.35
C PRO A 60 -4.43 1.72 15.96
N GLU A 61 -4.42 1.53 17.28
CA GLU A 61 -3.40 0.78 18.01
C GLU A 61 -3.50 -0.74 17.83
N LEU A 62 -4.57 -1.24 17.20
CA LEU A 62 -4.77 -2.67 16.90
C LEU A 62 -4.81 -2.94 15.39
N ALA A 63 -4.59 -1.92 14.56
CA ALA A 63 -4.60 -2.07 13.11
C ALA A 63 -3.26 -2.66 12.62
N MET A 64 -3.04 -3.97 12.83
CA MET A 64 -1.80 -4.65 12.40
C MET A 64 -1.73 -4.75 10.87
N GLY A 65 -2.83 -5.13 10.23
CA GLY A 65 -3.02 -5.02 8.79
C GLY A 65 -2.31 -6.09 7.96
N ALA A 66 -2.04 -7.28 8.50
CA ALA A 66 -1.22 -8.31 7.87
C ALA A 66 -1.58 -8.53 6.39
N ASP A 67 -2.84 -8.80 6.06
CA ASP A 67 -3.33 -8.88 4.68
C ASP A 67 -4.02 -7.59 4.21
N SER A 68 -4.36 -6.65 5.10
CA SER A 68 -4.73 -5.26 4.79
C SER A 68 -3.49 -4.46 4.38
N ASN A 69 -2.92 -4.95 3.28
CA ASN A 69 -1.76 -4.54 2.51
C ASN A 69 -0.37 -4.75 3.13
N GLY A 70 -0.24 -5.41 4.29
CA GLY A 70 1.07 -5.95 4.69
C GLY A 70 1.59 -6.97 3.66
N SER A 71 0.70 -7.81 3.15
CA SER A 71 0.98 -8.79 2.08
C SER A 71 1.47 -8.15 0.78
N GLY A 72 0.87 -7.04 0.34
CA GLY A 72 1.30 -6.32 -0.86
C GLY A 72 2.67 -5.66 -0.68
N VAL A 73 2.97 -5.11 0.50
CA VAL A 73 4.31 -4.59 0.83
C VAL A 73 5.35 -5.70 0.86
N ALA A 74 5.05 -6.84 1.49
CA ALA A 74 5.95 -7.98 1.52
C ALA A 74 6.25 -8.50 0.09
N MET A 75 5.21 -8.60 -0.75
CA MET A 75 5.36 -8.94 -2.16
C MET A 75 6.21 -7.93 -2.93
N LEU A 76 6.00 -6.63 -2.72
CA LEU A 76 6.80 -5.58 -3.37
C LEU A 76 8.28 -5.69 -2.98
N MET A 77 8.58 -5.93 -1.71
CA MET A 77 9.95 -6.12 -1.21
C MET A 77 10.61 -7.37 -1.79
N GLU A 78 9.85 -8.45 -1.95
CA GLU A 78 10.35 -9.68 -2.56
C GLU A 78 10.55 -9.53 -4.08
N LEU A 79 9.65 -8.84 -4.77
CA LEU A 79 9.82 -8.48 -6.17
C LEU A 79 11.07 -7.60 -6.35
N ALA A 80 11.29 -6.62 -5.47
CA ALA A 80 12.51 -5.80 -5.49
C ALA A 80 13.78 -6.66 -5.38
N ARG A 81 13.78 -7.66 -4.49
CA ARG A 81 14.90 -8.61 -4.34
C ARG A 81 15.13 -9.44 -5.61
N LEU A 82 14.06 -10.00 -6.18
CA LEU A 82 14.14 -10.84 -7.39
C LEU A 82 14.58 -10.03 -8.62
N PHE A 83 14.01 -8.85 -8.82
CA PHE A 83 14.38 -7.97 -9.93
C PHE A 83 15.80 -7.42 -9.77
N SER A 84 16.27 -7.17 -8.56
CA SER A 84 17.67 -6.79 -8.31
C SER A 84 18.65 -7.84 -8.84
N GLN A 85 18.37 -9.13 -8.61
CA GLN A 85 19.17 -10.23 -9.15
C GLN A 85 19.05 -10.33 -10.68
N LEU A 86 17.83 -10.19 -11.22
CA LEU A 86 17.57 -10.24 -12.66
C LEU A 86 18.28 -9.11 -13.43
N TYR A 87 18.28 -7.89 -12.88
CA TYR A 87 18.90 -6.70 -13.47
C TYR A 87 20.42 -6.66 -13.26
N SER A 88 20.97 -7.50 -12.38
CA SER A 88 22.42 -7.61 -12.16
C SER A 88 23.12 -8.41 -13.26
N SER A 89 22.41 -9.31 -13.94
CA SER A 89 22.98 -10.15 -15.00
C SER A 89 22.77 -9.50 -16.38
N SER A 90 23.86 -9.28 -17.11
CA SER A 90 23.82 -8.66 -18.44
C SER A 90 22.97 -9.43 -19.46
N LYS A 91 22.75 -10.74 -19.27
CA LYS A 91 21.93 -11.56 -20.19
C LYS A 91 20.43 -11.41 -19.95
N THR A 92 20.03 -11.07 -18.73
CA THR A 92 18.63 -10.98 -18.30
C THR A 92 18.20 -9.54 -18.00
N HIS A 93 19.12 -8.57 -18.14
CA HIS A 93 18.85 -7.17 -17.89
C HIS A 93 17.85 -6.61 -18.91
N ALA A 94 16.65 -6.30 -18.45
CA ALA A 94 15.57 -5.84 -19.31
C ALA A 94 15.77 -4.38 -19.76
N ARG A 95 15.23 -4.03 -20.92
CA ARG A 95 15.21 -2.65 -21.47
C ARG A 95 14.01 -1.83 -20.95
N HIS A 96 13.72 -1.94 -19.66
CA HIS A 96 12.66 -1.20 -19.00
C HIS A 96 13.19 -0.69 -17.67
N ASN A 97 12.78 0.51 -17.28
CA ASN A 97 13.02 0.98 -15.92
C ASN A 97 11.93 0.40 -15.00
N ILE A 98 12.30 -0.06 -13.81
CA ILE A 98 11.31 -0.45 -12.80
C ILE A 98 11.42 0.48 -11.61
N VAL A 99 10.29 1.04 -11.19
CA VAL A 99 10.18 1.89 -10.01
C VAL A 99 9.35 1.17 -8.98
N PHE A 100 9.83 1.18 -7.75
CA PHE A 100 9.16 0.61 -6.60
C PHE A 100 8.74 1.76 -5.69
N VAL A 101 7.46 1.86 -5.38
CA VAL A 101 6.90 2.91 -4.54
C VAL A 101 6.17 2.27 -3.37
N LEU A 102 6.60 2.63 -2.15
CA LEU A 102 5.87 2.35 -0.94
C LEU A 102 5.17 3.63 -0.51
N SER A 103 3.87 3.70 -0.80
CA SER A 103 3.04 4.86 -0.52
C SER A 103 2.48 4.81 0.90
N ALA A 104 2.31 6.00 1.47
CA ALA A 104 1.64 6.16 2.74
C ALA A 104 0.18 6.58 2.52
N MET A 105 -0.64 6.45 3.58
CA MET A 105 -2.02 6.95 3.59
C MET A 105 -2.90 6.36 2.47
N GLY A 106 -2.66 5.12 2.07
CA GLY A 106 -3.52 4.37 1.16
C GLY A 106 -4.97 4.32 1.65
N LYS A 107 -5.19 4.10 2.95
CA LYS A 107 -6.53 4.05 3.55
C LYS A 107 -7.16 5.42 3.74
N LEU A 108 -6.36 6.48 3.69
CA LEU A 108 -6.82 7.87 3.66
C LEU A 108 -6.77 8.40 2.23
N ASN A 109 -7.55 7.75 1.36
CA ASN A 109 -7.75 8.16 -0.03
C ASN A 109 -6.45 8.20 -0.88
N TYR A 110 -5.45 7.38 -0.55
CA TYR A 110 -4.17 7.30 -1.27
C TYR A 110 -3.44 8.65 -1.38
N LEU A 111 -3.47 9.46 -0.31
CA LEU A 111 -2.86 10.79 -0.30
C LEU A 111 -1.34 10.75 -0.54
N GLY A 112 -0.63 9.74 -0.05
CA GLY A 112 0.80 9.58 -0.32
C GLY A 112 1.11 9.37 -1.80
N SER A 113 0.27 8.58 -2.49
CA SER A 113 0.39 8.37 -3.95
C SER A 113 -0.02 9.60 -4.75
N LYS A 114 -1.03 10.36 -4.29
CA LYS A 114 -1.41 11.65 -4.88
C LYS A 114 -0.23 12.63 -4.84
N LYS A 115 0.37 12.82 -3.66
CA LYS A 115 1.50 13.75 -3.49
C LYS A 115 2.72 13.32 -4.31
N TRP A 116 3.03 12.03 -4.30
CA TRP A 116 4.11 11.47 -5.11
C TRP A 116 3.90 11.72 -6.60
N LEU A 117 2.69 11.50 -7.11
CA LEU A 117 2.33 11.76 -8.50
C LEU A 117 2.49 13.24 -8.89
N GLU A 118 2.05 14.15 -8.02
CA GLU A 118 2.24 15.60 -8.21
C GLU A 118 3.72 15.95 -8.28
N ASP A 119 4.53 15.45 -7.35
CA ASP A 119 5.98 15.70 -7.33
C ASP A 119 6.68 15.16 -8.59
N GLN A 120 6.23 14.03 -9.13
CA GLN A 120 6.80 13.43 -10.34
C GLN A 120 6.34 14.11 -11.62
N LEU A 121 5.06 14.49 -11.74
CA LEU A 121 4.50 14.99 -13.01
C LEU A 121 4.58 16.52 -13.13
N ASP A 122 4.48 17.24 -12.01
CA ASP A 122 4.50 18.70 -11.97
C ASP A 122 5.91 19.23 -11.68
N GLY A 123 6.86 18.34 -11.36
CA GLY A 123 8.28 18.64 -11.25
C GLY A 123 8.89 19.00 -12.62
N GLY A 124 9.71 20.06 -12.66
CA GLY A 124 10.30 20.56 -13.90
C GLY A 124 11.33 19.63 -14.57
N ASP A 125 11.80 18.60 -13.87
CA ASP A 125 12.63 17.54 -14.43
C ASP A 125 11.71 16.40 -14.86
N GLY A 126 11.68 16.08 -16.16
CA GLY A 126 10.80 15.06 -16.76
C GLY A 126 10.59 13.85 -15.85
N GLY A 127 9.34 13.69 -15.40
CA GLY A 127 9.00 12.76 -14.33
C GLY A 127 9.35 11.32 -14.66
N LEU A 128 9.86 10.58 -13.68
CA LEU A 128 10.20 9.16 -13.81
C LEU A 128 9.04 8.30 -14.35
N ILE A 129 7.81 8.77 -14.12
CA ILE A 129 6.56 8.10 -14.46
C ILE A 129 5.82 8.72 -15.66
N GLN A 130 6.36 9.78 -16.29
CA GLN A 130 5.68 10.45 -17.40
C GLN A 130 5.49 9.50 -18.59
N ASP A 131 6.49 8.68 -18.89
CA ASP A 131 6.46 7.66 -19.94
C ASP A 131 6.26 6.24 -19.36
N ALA A 132 5.42 6.12 -18.33
CA ALA A 132 5.12 4.80 -17.77
C ALA A 132 4.32 3.93 -18.75
N SER A 133 4.83 2.73 -19.02
CA SER A 133 4.09 1.67 -19.72
C SER A 133 2.83 1.28 -18.96
N PHE A 134 2.95 1.04 -17.66
CA PHE A 134 1.84 0.86 -16.74
C PHE A 134 2.28 0.97 -15.27
N VAL A 135 1.31 1.21 -14.40
CA VAL A 135 1.44 1.18 -12.94
C VAL A 135 0.65 -0.01 -12.39
N LEU A 136 1.34 -0.91 -11.70
CA LEU A 136 0.74 -2.04 -11.00
C LEU A 136 0.72 -1.73 -9.50
N CYS A 137 -0.49 -1.56 -8.95
CA CYS A 137 -0.70 -1.40 -7.52
C CYS A 137 -0.98 -2.79 -6.89
N LEU A 138 -0.32 -3.11 -5.79
CA LEU A 138 -0.49 -4.35 -5.04
C LEU A 138 -1.31 -4.06 -3.78
N ASP A 139 -2.41 -4.80 -3.59
CA ASP A 139 -3.28 -4.64 -2.41
C ASP A 139 -3.89 -5.98 -1.99
N THR A 140 -3.72 -6.39 -0.72
CA THR A 140 -4.32 -7.61 -0.13
C THR A 140 -4.15 -8.86 -1.00
N LEU A 141 -2.98 -9.47 -0.93
CA LEU A 141 -2.56 -10.56 -1.83
C LEU A 141 -2.25 -11.89 -1.11
N ALA A 142 -2.53 -12.02 0.19
CA ALA A 142 -2.30 -13.27 0.90
C ALA A 142 -3.44 -14.29 0.74
N SER A 143 -4.68 -13.87 0.46
CA SER A 143 -5.83 -14.78 0.33
C SER A 143 -5.86 -15.56 -0.99
N SER A 144 -6.26 -16.83 -0.93
CA SER A 144 -5.95 -17.90 -1.90
C SER A 144 -6.97 -18.16 -3.01
N ASP A 145 -8.20 -17.67 -2.89
CA ASP A 145 -9.30 -18.23 -3.68
C ASP A 145 -9.43 -17.61 -5.09
N GLY A 146 -8.84 -16.44 -5.30
CA GLY A 146 -8.88 -15.74 -6.57
C GLY A 146 -8.00 -14.52 -6.59
N LEU A 147 -7.59 -14.11 -7.77
CA LEU A 147 -6.76 -12.96 -8.03
C LEU A 147 -7.46 -12.04 -9.04
N TYR A 148 -7.80 -10.84 -8.59
CA TYR A 148 -8.59 -9.88 -9.35
C TYR A 148 -7.72 -8.72 -9.80
N LEU A 149 -7.71 -8.46 -11.10
CA LEU A 149 -7.09 -7.30 -11.71
C LEU A 149 -8.14 -6.19 -11.85
N HIS A 150 -8.13 -5.22 -10.95
CA HIS A 150 -9.02 -4.07 -10.96
C HIS A 150 -8.51 -2.99 -11.91
N VAL A 151 -9.36 -2.62 -12.87
CA VAL A 151 -9.04 -1.61 -13.90
C VAL A 151 -10.11 -0.52 -13.94
N SER A 152 -9.64 0.72 -14.10
CA SER A 152 -10.51 1.88 -14.35
C SER A 152 -10.89 2.04 -15.82
N LYS A 153 -9.95 1.66 -16.70
CA LYS A 153 -10.11 1.63 -18.15
C LYS A 153 -9.57 0.29 -18.62
N PRO A 154 -10.37 -0.54 -19.30
CA PRO A 154 -9.88 -1.81 -19.82
C PRO A 154 -8.65 -1.56 -20.72
N PRO A 155 -7.55 -2.32 -20.52
CA PRO A 155 -6.36 -2.14 -21.33
C PRO A 155 -6.66 -2.47 -22.80
N LYS A 156 -6.20 -1.63 -23.71
CA LYS A 156 -6.38 -1.85 -25.16
C LYS A 156 -5.68 -3.14 -25.59
N GLU A 157 -6.22 -3.82 -26.57
CA GLU A 157 -5.57 -5.00 -27.17
C GLU A 157 -4.17 -4.62 -27.70
N GLY A 158 -3.16 -5.40 -27.34
CA GLY A 158 -1.74 -5.13 -27.65
C GLY A 158 -1.05 -4.13 -26.72
N SER A 159 -1.73 -3.55 -25.74
CA SER A 159 -1.05 -2.72 -24.72
C SER A 159 -0.26 -3.57 -23.72
N PRO A 160 0.82 -3.03 -23.10
CA PRO A 160 1.59 -3.75 -22.08
C PRO A 160 0.74 -4.31 -20.93
N GLY A 161 -0.31 -3.59 -20.52
CA GLY A 161 -1.25 -4.05 -19.49
C GLY A 161 -2.13 -5.23 -19.94
N ALA A 162 -2.52 -5.28 -21.22
CA ALA A 162 -3.26 -6.43 -21.76
C ALA A 162 -2.36 -7.67 -21.86
N HIS A 163 -1.10 -7.49 -22.28
CA HIS A 163 -0.10 -8.54 -22.25
C HIS A 163 0.12 -9.08 -20.83
N PHE A 164 0.27 -8.19 -19.85
CA PHE A 164 0.41 -8.57 -18.44
C PHE A 164 -0.76 -9.45 -17.96
N LEU A 165 -2.01 -9.05 -18.22
CA LEU A 165 -3.18 -9.84 -17.84
C LEU A 165 -3.22 -11.21 -18.53
N LYS A 166 -2.83 -11.28 -19.81
CA LYS A 166 -2.80 -12.53 -20.57
C LYS A 166 -1.73 -13.49 -20.01
N GLU A 167 -0.52 -12.99 -19.77
CA GLU A 167 0.56 -13.78 -19.19
C GLU A 167 0.21 -14.24 -17.77
N LEU A 168 -0.40 -13.37 -16.95
CA LEU A 168 -0.83 -13.74 -15.60
C LEU A 168 -1.85 -14.88 -15.60
N LYS A 169 -2.82 -14.85 -16.52
CA LYS A 169 -3.78 -15.96 -16.71
C LYS A 169 -3.09 -17.25 -17.14
N SER A 170 -2.20 -17.17 -18.14
CA SER A 170 -1.46 -18.34 -18.62
C SER A 170 -0.58 -18.98 -17.54
N VAL A 171 0.06 -18.16 -16.70
CA VAL A 171 0.88 -18.61 -15.58
C VAL A 171 0.00 -19.24 -14.49
N SER A 172 -1.15 -18.65 -14.18
CA SER A 172 -2.09 -19.20 -13.20
C SER A 172 -2.60 -20.57 -13.63
N GLU A 173 -2.99 -20.74 -14.89
CA GLU A 173 -3.45 -22.03 -15.43
C GLU A 173 -2.36 -23.12 -15.35
N THR A 174 -1.08 -22.73 -15.45
CA THR A 174 0.05 -23.66 -15.46
C THR A 174 0.55 -23.99 -14.05
N MET A 175 0.69 -22.98 -13.19
CA MET A 175 1.38 -23.09 -11.89
C MET A 175 0.42 -23.21 -10.71
N ALA A 176 -0.78 -22.62 -10.80
CA ALA A 176 -1.74 -22.58 -9.70
C ALA A 176 -3.19 -22.69 -10.23
N PRO A 177 -3.62 -23.88 -10.71
CA PRO A 177 -4.93 -24.06 -11.34
C PRO A 177 -6.12 -23.75 -10.41
N SER A 178 -5.89 -23.75 -9.09
CA SER A 178 -6.88 -23.41 -8.08
C SER A 178 -7.15 -21.90 -7.97
N VAL A 179 -6.25 -21.05 -8.48
CA VAL A 179 -6.38 -19.59 -8.38
C VAL A 179 -7.03 -19.05 -9.65
N ALA A 180 -8.25 -18.54 -9.52
CA ALA A 180 -8.95 -17.89 -10.63
C ALA A 180 -8.43 -16.46 -10.86
N VAL A 181 -7.98 -16.14 -12.08
CA VAL A 181 -7.54 -14.77 -12.44
C VAL A 181 -8.61 -14.07 -13.27
N GLU A 182 -9.21 -13.02 -12.71
CA GLU A 182 -10.30 -12.27 -13.34
C GLU A 182 -9.98 -10.78 -13.47
N GLY A 183 -10.44 -10.14 -14.55
CA GLY A 183 -10.37 -8.69 -14.73
C GLY A 183 -11.66 -8.03 -14.28
N VAL A 184 -11.59 -7.13 -13.30
CA VAL A 184 -12.75 -6.40 -12.77
C VAL A 184 -12.66 -4.95 -13.21
N HIS A 185 -13.68 -4.48 -13.94
CA HIS A 185 -13.73 -3.10 -14.41
C HIS A 185 -14.71 -2.25 -13.59
N LYS A 186 -14.22 -1.13 -13.07
CA LYS A 186 -15.02 -0.10 -12.40
C LYS A 186 -14.71 1.26 -13.01
N LYS A 187 -15.72 1.98 -13.50
CA LYS A 187 -15.53 3.37 -13.94
C LYS A 187 -15.29 4.27 -12.73
N ILE A 188 -14.38 5.23 -12.88
CA ILE A 188 -14.11 6.23 -11.85
C ILE A 188 -15.27 7.23 -11.80
N ASN A 189 -15.84 7.43 -10.62
CA ASN A 189 -16.83 8.46 -10.37
C ASN A 189 -16.13 9.70 -9.81
N LEU A 190 -15.99 10.76 -10.62
CA LEU A 190 -15.32 12.00 -10.20
C LEU A 190 -16.09 12.78 -9.12
N ALA A 191 -17.37 12.46 -8.90
CA ALA A 191 -18.18 13.08 -7.84
C ALA A 191 -17.97 12.39 -6.47
N GLU A 192 -17.38 11.20 -6.43
CA GLU A 192 -17.04 10.53 -5.18
C GLU A 192 -15.75 11.11 -4.62
N GLU A 193 -15.79 11.51 -3.33
CA GLU A 193 -14.62 12.03 -2.64
C GLU A 193 -13.58 10.93 -2.34
N VAL A 194 -14.04 9.69 -2.16
CA VAL A 194 -13.20 8.55 -1.78
C VAL A 194 -13.01 7.61 -2.96
N LEU A 195 -11.74 7.33 -3.29
CA LEU A 195 -11.38 6.39 -4.34
C LEU A 195 -11.46 4.94 -3.85
N ALA A 196 -11.87 4.04 -4.73
CA ALA A 196 -12.01 2.63 -4.41
C ALA A 196 -10.64 1.94 -4.28
N TRP A 197 -9.78 2.20 -5.27
CA TRP A 197 -8.49 1.53 -5.45
C TRP A 197 -7.39 2.53 -5.76
N GLU A 198 -6.15 2.17 -5.42
CA GLU A 198 -5.00 3.05 -5.59
C GLU A 198 -4.77 3.44 -7.05
N HIS A 199 -5.00 2.52 -8.00
CA HIS A 199 -4.83 2.79 -9.43
C HIS A 199 -5.73 3.91 -9.98
N GLU A 200 -6.83 4.25 -9.28
CA GLU A 200 -7.72 5.35 -9.69
C GLU A 200 -6.98 6.70 -9.65
N ARG A 201 -6.05 6.91 -8.69
CA ARG A 201 -5.20 8.12 -8.63
C ARG A 201 -4.35 8.30 -9.89
N TYR A 202 -3.72 7.23 -10.33
CA TYR A 202 -2.89 7.20 -11.54
C TYR A 202 -3.73 7.38 -12.81
N SER A 203 -4.91 6.75 -12.84
CA SER A 203 -5.83 6.82 -13.98
C SER A 203 -6.41 8.22 -14.20
N ILE A 204 -6.63 9.00 -13.12
CA ILE A 204 -7.05 10.41 -13.18
C ILE A 204 -5.97 11.27 -13.88
N ARG A 205 -4.69 10.99 -13.62
CA ARG A 205 -3.53 11.61 -14.29
C ARG A 205 -3.24 11.01 -15.68
N ARG A 206 -4.14 10.20 -16.23
CA ARG A 206 -4.06 9.56 -17.56
C ARG A 206 -2.95 8.51 -17.73
N LEU A 207 -2.42 7.97 -16.64
CA LEU A 207 -1.48 6.85 -16.68
C LEU A 207 -2.23 5.51 -16.80
N PRO A 208 -1.72 4.53 -17.58
CA PRO A 208 -2.25 3.17 -17.56
C PRO A 208 -1.98 2.54 -16.20
N ALA A 209 -3.02 2.18 -15.44
CA ALA A 209 -2.84 1.64 -14.10
C ALA A 209 -3.90 0.60 -13.73
N PHE A 210 -3.51 -0.35 -12.89
CA PHE A 210 -4.39 -1.39 -12.37
C PHE A 210 -3.96 -1.85 -10.97
N THR A 211 -4.93 -2.29 -10.18
CA THR A 211 -4.67 -2.87 -8.85
C THR A 211 -4.87 -4.36 -8.89
N LEU A 212 -3.86 -5.11 -8.44
CA LEU A 212 -3.96 -6.55 -8.23
C LEU A 212 -4.34 -6.81 -6.77
N SER A 213 -5.43 -7.56 -6.57
CA SER A 213 -5.91 -7.90 -5.24
C SER A 213 -6.60 -9.26 -5.20
N SER A 214 -6.54 -9.94 -4.06
CA SER A 214 -7.37 -11.13 -3.80
C SER A 214 -8.84 -10.79 -3.52
N LEU A 215 -9.14 -9.51 -3.26
CA LEU A 215 -10.50 -9.06 -2.99
C LEU A 215 -11.24 -8.75 -4.30
N LYS A 216 -12.45 -9.30 -4.44
CA LYS A 216 -13.33 -9.01 -5.58
C LYS A 216 -13.91 -7.60 -5.55
N THR A 217 -14.05 -7.00 -4.36
CA THR A 217 -14.62 -5.67 -4.17
C THR A 217 -13.83 -4.86 -3.16
N HIS A 218 -13.70 -3.56 -3.40
CA HIS A 218 -13.03 -2.65 -2.48
C HIS A 218 -13.80 -2.44 -1.16
N ARG A 219 -15.07 -2.87 -1.10
CA ARG A 219 -15.95 -2.76 0.07
C ARG A 219 -15.82 -3.93 1.05
N ASP A 220 -14.94 -4.89 0.76
CA ASP A 220 -14.76 -6.04 1.64
C ASP A 220 -14.27 -5.60 3.02
N MET A 221 -14.87 -6.15 4.06
CA MET A 221 -14.55 -5.82 5.45
C MET A 221 -13.15 -6.28 5.84
N LYS A 222 -12.60 -7.33 5.20
CA LYS A 222 -11.22 -7.80 5.42
C LYS A 222 -10.18 -6.68 5.23
N ARG A 223 -10.53 -5.65 4.44
CA ARG A 223 -9.67 -4.51 4.15
C ARG A 223 -9.53 -3.51 5.32
N ALA A 224 -10.34 -3.63 6.37
CA ALA A 224 -10.47 -2.64 7.44
C ALA A 224 -10.67 -3.26 8.85
N THR A 225 -10.18 -4.48 9.08
CA THR A 225 -10.38 -5.22 10.33
C THR A 225 -9.20 -5.09 11.29
N ILE A 226 -9.49 -5.09 12.59
CA ILE A 226 -8.48 -5.18 13.67
C ILE A 226 -7.98 -6.62 13.90
N GLN A 227 -8.71 -7.60 13.36
CA GLN A 227 -8.40 -9.03 13.49
C GLN A 227 -7.46 -9.52 12.38
N ASP A 228 -6.95 -8.60 11.58
CA ASP A 228 -6.06 -8.90 10.47
C ASP A 228 -4.63 -9.17 10.97
N LEU A 229 -4.45 -10.41 11.42
CA LEU A 229 -3.22 -10.98 11.95
C LEU A 229 -2.66 -12.02 10.97
N VAL A 230 -1.40 -12.42 11.17
CA VAL A 230 -0.81 -13.48 10.34
C VAL A 230 -1.47 -14.81 10.70
N GLU A 231 -2.34 -15.28 9.82
CA GLU A 231 -2.96 -16.62 9.93
C GLU A 231 -2.39 -17.62 8.92
N THR A 232 -1.61 -17.15 7.94
CA THR A 232 -1.11 -17.97 6.83
C THR A 232 0.37 -18.33 7.00
N ASP A 233 0.69 -19.62 6.87
CA ASP A 233 2.06 -20.09 6.70
C ASP A 233 2.61 -19.62 5.36
N VAL A 234 3.70 -18.86 5.40
CA VAL A 234 4.41 -18.37 4.21
C VAL A 234 5.61 -19.28 3.98
N GLU A 235 5.63 -20.02 2.88
CA GLU A 235 6.65 -21.05 2.59
C GLU A 235 8.09 -20.50 2.45
N LYS A 236 8.24 -19.19 2.21
CA LYS A 236 9.54 -18.58 1.93
C LYS A 236 10.02 -17.71 3.09
N ASP A 237 11.17 -18.06 3.65
CA ASP A 237 11.81 -17.36 4.78
C ASP A 237 11.92 -15.83 4.59
N SER A 238 12.24 -15.37 3.37
CA SER A 238 12.37 -13.93 3.09
C SER A 238 11.03 -13.21 3.14
N LEU A 239 9.96 -13.82 2.63
CA LEU A 239 8.60 -13.27 2.69
C LEU A 239 8.07 -13.35 4.12
N GLN A 240 8.30 -14.47 4.80
CA GLN A 240 7.92 -14.65 6.20
C GLN A 240 8.53 -13.56 7.09
N SER A 241 9.82 -13.27 6.93
CA SER A 241 10.49 -12.19 7.69
C SER A 241 9.83 -10.82 7.51
N TRP A 242 9.39 -10.49 6.27
CA TRP A 242 8.69 -9.24 6.00
C TRP A 242 7.27 -9.23 6.58
N VAL A 243 6.54 -10.32 6.44
CA VAL A 243 5.18 -10.47 6.97
C VAL A 243 5.18 -10.40 8.49
N GLU A 244 6.13 -11.05 9.15
CA GLU A 244 6.33 -10.99 10.61
C GLU A 244 6.65 -9.56 11.05
N LEU A 245 7.57 -8.87 10.37
CA LEU A 245 7.89 -7.47 10.67
C LEU A 245 6.66 -6.56 10.52
N LEU A 246 5.92 -6.68 9.41
CA LEU A 246 4.75 -5.85 9.11
C LEU A 246 3.58 -6.11 10.05
N SER A 247 3.54 -7.30 10.64
CA SER A 247 2.51 -7.73 11.59
C SER A 247 2.97 -7.65 13.05
N SER A 248 4.19 -7.19 13.31
CA SER A 248 4.72 -7.01 14.67
C SER A 248 4.28 -5.71 15.33
N GLN A 249 3.88 -4.71 14.53
CA GLN A 249 3.44 -3.40 15.03
C GLN A 249 2.19 -2.89 14.30
N PRO A 250 1.34 -2.10 14.95
CA PRO A 250 0.20 -1.47 14.31
C PRO A 250 0.64 -0.44 13.26
N ARG A 251 -0.03 -0.41 12.11
CA ARG A 251 0.32 0.40 10.94
C ARG A 251 -0.77 1.40 10.54
N SER A 252 -1.58 1.83 11.49
CA SER A 252 -2.51 2.93 11.22
C SER A 252 -1.75 4.20 10.85
N ALA A 253 -2.27 4.95 9.87
CA ALA A 253 -1.58 6.11 9.31
C ALA A 253 -1.10 7.10 10.39
N GLN A 254 -1.89 7.32 11.44
CA GLN A 254 -1.57 8.22 12.56
C GLN A 254 -0.36 7.80 13.42
N LEU A 255 0.00 6.51 13.43
CA LEU A 255 1.16 5.99 14.17
C LEU A 255 2.44 6.02 13.33
N LEU A 256 2.29 6.20 12.00
CA LEU A 256 3.39 6.16 11.04
C LEU A 256 3.93 7.54 10.67
N VAL A 257 3.34 8.62 11.19
CA VAL A 257 3.72 10.01 10.88
C VAL A 257 4.96 10.53 11.62
N ASP A 258 5.50 9.72 12.53
CA ASP A 258 6.66 10.09 13.33
C ASP A 258 7.95 10.01 12.50
N LYS A 259 8.79 11.05 12.60
CA LYS A 259 10.04 11.17 11.83
C LYS A 259 11.02 10.00 12.01
N HIS A 260 10.97 9.32 13.16
CA HIS A 260 11.88 8.24 13.54
C HIS A 260 11.19 6.88 13.64
N ASN A 261 10.20 6.62 12.78
CA ASN A 261 9.52 5.33 12.78
C ASN A 261 10.46 4.18 12.36
N TYR A 262 10.56 3.16 13.22
CA TYR A 262 11.42 1.99 13.01
C TYR A 262 11.03 1.19 11.75
N LEU A 263 9.74 1.04 11.47
CA LEU A 263 9.25 0.34 10.29
C LEU A 263 9.75 1.00 9.00
N LEU A 264 9.57 2.31 8.90
CA LEU A 264 9.94 3.08 7.70
C LEU A 264 11.44 3.05 7.45
N ASN A 265 12.24 3.16 8.52
CA ASN A 265 13.69 3.04 8.42
C ASN A 265 14.11 1.63 7.98
N THR A 266 13.43 0.60 8.46
CA THR A 266 13.68 -0.80 8.08
C THR A 266 13.29 -1.05 6.61
N LEU A 267 12.12 -0.58 6.17
CA LEU A 267 11.69 -0.66 4.77
C LEU A 267 12.64 0.10 3.85
N LYS A 268 13.04 1.33 4.22
CA LYS A 268 14.02 2.12 3.47
C LYS A 268 15.37 1.42 3.38
N THR A 269 15.84 0.80 4.46
CA THR A 269 17.09 0.04 4.46
C THR A 269 16.98 -1.20 3.59
N GLY A 270 15.85 -1.91 3.65
CA GLY A 270 15.54 -3.05 2.77
C GLY A 270 15.52 -2.66 1.29
N MET A 271 14.89 -1.53 0.96
CA MET A 271 14.88 -1.00 -0.40
C MET A 271 16.29 -0.63 -0.85
N ASN A 272 17.09 0.05 -0.02
CA ASN A 272 18.47 0.43 -0.34
C ASN A 272 19.38 -0.77 -0.60
N ARG A 273 19.08 -1.94 -0.03
CA ARG A 273 19.85 -3.15 -0.27
C ARG A 273 19.67 -3.69 -1.69
N TYR A 274 18.49 -3.50 -2.29
CA TYR A 274 18.14 -4.12 -3.57
C TYR A 274 17.98 -3.13 -4.73
N LEU A 275 17.63 -1.87 -4.42
CA LEU A 275 17.27 -0.83 -5.37
C LEU A 275 18.30 0.31 -5.36
N LYS A 276 18.31 1.09 -6.44
CA LYS A 276 19.15 2.29 -6.58
C LYS A 276 18.32 3.55 -6.32
N GLU A 277 19.00 4.62 -5.93
CA GLU A 277 18.41 5.96 -5.71
C GLU A 277 17.14 5.95 -4.86
N VAL A 278 17.21 5.30 -3.69
CA VAL A 278 16.06 5.28 -2.79
C VAL A 278 15.87 6.66 -2.18
N LYS A 279 14.74 7.30 -2.48
CA LYS A 279 14.35 8.63 -2.01
C LYS A 279 13.12 8.54 -1.12
N ALA A 280 13.03 9.44 -0.16
CA ALA A 280 11.87 9.60 0.70
C ALA A 280 11.25 10.96 0.40
N SER A 281 9.98 10.96 -0.01
CA SER A 281 9.19 12.18 -0.20
C SER A 281 8.30 12.40 1.01
N TYR A 282 8.20 13.65 1.46
CA TYR A 282 7.47 14.02 2.66
C TYR A 282 6.21 14.81 2.29
N LEU A 283 5.06 14.35 2.77
CA LEU A 283 3.80 15.08 2.73
C LEU A 283 3.56 15.70 4.11
N THR A 284 3.45 17.03 4.12
CA THR A 284 3.04 17.81 5.29
C THR A 284 1.70 18.47 4.97
N PRO A 285 0.67 18.32 5.83
CA PRO A 285 -0.63 18.95 5.59
C PRO A 285 -0.52 20.49 5.62
N ASP A 286 -1.34 21.17 4.81
CA ASP A 286 -1.45 22.63 4.84
C ASP A 286 -2.00 23.09 6.20
N LYS A 287 -1.48 24.23 6.71
CA LYS A 287 -1.91 24.80 8.00
C LYS A 287 -3.27 25.49 7.95
N ARG A 288 -3.71 25.97 6.77
CA ARG A 288 -4.94 26.74 6.60
C ARG A 288 -6.12 25.88 6.17
N ASP A 289 -5.86 24.91 5.29
CA ASP A 289 -6.87 24.00 4.77
C ASP A 289 -6.31 22.57 4.64
N PRO A 290 -6.16 21.86 5.78
CA PRO A 290 -5.58 20.52 5.80
C PRO A 290 -6.53 19.49 5.17
N GLU A 291 -6.04 18.72 4.18
CA GLU A 291 -6.78 17.56 3.63
C GLU A 291 -7.05 16.48 4.69
N PHE A 292 -6.27 16.46 5.77
CA PHE A 292 -6.42 15.56 6.91
C PHE A 292 -5.80 16.15 8.18
N VAL A 293 -6.37 15.80 9.33
CA VAL A 293 -5.85 16.18 10.65
C VAL A 293 -5.81 14.93 11.52
N PHE A 294 -4.65 14.66 12.12
CA PHE A 294 -4.53 13.65 13.17
C PHE A 294 -4.67 14.28 14.54
N TYR A 295 -5.29 13.54 15.44
CA TYR A 295 -5.40 13.90 16.85
C TYR A 295 -4.48 13.00 17.67
N ASP A 296 -4.10 13.45 18.86
CA ASP A 296 -3.47 12.56 19.84
C ASP A 296 -4.41 11.40 20.21
N VAL A 297 -3.80 10.26 20.58
CA VAL A 297 -4.59 9.09 20.98
C VAL A 297 -5.28 9.40 22.31
N THR A 298 -6.60 9.44 22.30
CA THR A 298 -7.42 9.62 23.50
C THR A 298 -7.26 8.41 24.41
N LYS A 299 -6.40 8.55 25.42
CA LYS A 299 -6.33 7.59 26.53
C LYS A 299 -7.54 7.81 27.42
N ALA A 300 -8.38 6.79 27.52
CA ALA A 300 -9.51 6.77 28.43
C ALA A 300 -9.14 5.97 29.68
N LEU A 301 -9.27 6.58 30.85
CA LEU A 301 -9.13 5.86 32.11
C LEU A 301 -10.53 5.43 32.56
N VAL A 302 -10.76 4.12 32.55
CA VAL A 302 -12.03 3.52 32.96
C VAL A 302 -11.93 3.17 34.44
N ASN A 303 -12.55 4.00 35.28
CA ASN A 303 -12.69 3.69 36.69
C ASN A 303 -14.00 2.93 36.91
N VAL A 304 -13.90 1.80 37.61
CA VAL A 304 -15.06 1.02 38.04
C VAL A 304 -15.18 1.16 39.54
N TYR A 305 -16.18 1.92 39.96
CA TYR A 305 -16.50 2.12 41.38
C TYR A 305 -17.60 1.16 41.80
N ARG A 306 -17.59 0.77 43.07
CA ARG A 306 -18.63 -0.02 43.72
C ARG A 306 -19.47 0.88 44.63
#